data_AF-A0A178ZB50-F1
#
_entry.id   AF-A0A178ZB50-F1
#
_cell.length_a   1.000
_cell.length_b   1.000
_cell.length_c   1.000
_cell.angle_alpha   90.00
_cell.angle_beta   90.00
_cell.angle_gamma   90.00
#
_symmetry.space_group_name_H-M   'P 1'
#
loop_
_entity.id
_entity.type
_entity.pdbx_description
1 polymer ?
#
loop_
_entity_poly.entity_id
_entity_poly.type
_entity_poly.pdbx_seq_one_letter_code
_entity_poly.pdbx_strand_id
1 'polypeptide(L)'
;MGDPLSVTASVAGLLSLGLQSTEYLYNYYTVCREQHRDLAKIADQLGGLLESLRNIDQTVHTRSGRPNEQSIIQSIEKSITHSEDAINALQGEVDKFKKKPTDDWRKKAVVLGRRAAYPFKRSTLEDLSDDISDFKDNLSIAVQALQLKEHQNTQDDIEEVNAIVRDIQARSIHIDLRQWLKAPDATVNLNVVVAKRYASTGQWLV
;
A
#
# COMPACT_ATOMS: atom_id res chain seq x y z
N MET A 1 2.38 16.52 -21.55
CA MET A 1 2.03 15.97 -20.23
C MET A 1 0.99 14.90 -20.50
N GLY A 2 1.23 13.64 -20.09
CA GLY A 2 0.25 12.57 -20.30
C GLY A 2 -0.93 12.75 -19.37
N ASP A 3 -2.16 12.56 -19.87
CA ASP A 3 -3.35 12.61 -19.04
C ASP A 3 -3.30 11.49 -18.00
N PRO A 4 -3.74 11.73 -16.75
CA PRO A 4 -3.73 10.73 -15.67
C PRO A 4 -4.40 9.42 -16.08
N LEU A 5 -5.50 9.50 -16.85
CA LEU A 5 -6.21 8.34 -17.38
C LEU A 5 -5.38 7.51 -18.37
N SER A 6 -4.53 8.15 -19.17
CA SER A 6 -3.64 7.49 -20.13
C SER A 6 -2.50 6.75 -19.41
N VAL A 7 -1.95 7.36 -18.35
CA VAL A 7 -0.92 6.74 -17.50
C VAL A 7 -1.50 5.53 -16.76
N THR A 8 -2.67 5.67 -16.13
CA THR A 8 -3.34 4.55 -15.45
C THR A 8 -3.71 3.43 -16.42
N ALA A 9 -4.17 3.75 -17.63
CA ALA A 9 -4.47 2.74 -18.66
C ALA A 9 -3.21 1.99 -19.12
N SER A 10 -2.07 2.70 -19.28
CA SER A 10 -0.78 2.09 -19.61
C SER A 10 -0.31 1.13 -18.52
N VAL A 11 -0.36 1.56 -17.26
CA VAL A 11 0.01 0.74 -16.11
C VAL A 11 -0.89 -0.49 -15.96
N ALA A 12 -2.21 -0.32 -16.11
CA ALA A 12 -3.14 -1.45 -16.07
C ALA A 12 -2.85 -2.46 -17.19
N GLY A 13 -2.46 -1.97 -18.38
CA GLY A 13 -1.98 -2.80 -19.49
C GLY A 13 -0.72 -3.59 -19.13
N LEU A 14 0.29 -2.94 -18.54
CA LEU A 14 1.53 -3.59 -18.09
C LEU A 14 1.26 -4.64 -17.02
N LEU A 15 0.41 -4.33 -16.02
CA LEU A 15 0.04 -5.28 -14.97
C LEU A 15 -0.67 -6.51 -15.55
N SER A 16 -1.62 -6.30 -16.46
CA SER A 16 -2.32 -7.38 -17.15
C SER A 16 -1.36 -8.24 -17.98
N LEU A 17 -0.38 -7.61 -18.66
CA LEU A 17 0.62 -8.31 -19.45
C LEU A 17 1.53 -9.17 -18.56
N GLY A 18 1.98 -8.62 -17.43
CA GLY A 18 2.78 -9.31 -16.43
C GLY A 18 2.04 -10.52 -15.83
N LEU A 19 0.75 -10.34 -15.48
CA LEU A 19 -0.11 -11.43 -15.01
C LEU A 19 -0.24 -12.54 -16.05
N GLN A 20 -0.56 -12.19 -17.30
CA GLN A 20 -0.75 -13.18 -18.36
C GLN A 20 0.54 -13.94 -18.68
N SER A 21 1.67 -13.22 -18.74
CA SER A 21 2.99 -13.80 -19.04
C SER A 21 3.42 -14.77 -17.95
N THR A 22 3.33 -14.33 -16.69
CA THR A 22 3.71 -15.13 -15.52
C THR A 22 2.80 -16.35 -15.39
N GLU A 23 1.49 -16.21 -15.63
CA GLU A 23 0.54 -17.32 -15.59
C GLU A 23 0.80 -18.36 -16.69
N TYR A 24 1.13 -17.92 -17.90
CA TYR A 24 1.49 -18.83 -18.98
C TYR A 24 2.74 -19.64 -18.63
N LEU A 25 3.81 -18.96 -18.19
CA LEU A 25 5.07 -19.61 -17.81
C LEU A 25 4.88 -20.53 -16.60
N TYR A 26 4.13 -20.10 -15.58
CA TYR A 26 3.83 -20.90 -14.40
C TYR A 26 3.13 -22.21 -14.80
N ASN A 27 2.08 -22.12 -15.62
CA ASN A 27 1.36 -23.30 -16.12
C ASN A 27 2.25 -24.21 -16.99
N TYR A 28 3.21 -23.64 -17.72
CA TYR A 28 4.16 -24.40 -18.51
C TYR A 28 5.15 -25.18 -17.64
N TYR A 29 5.80 -24.51 -16.69
CA TYR A 29 6.82 -25.13 -15.84
C TYR A 29 6.23 -26.07 -14.79
N THR A 30 5.01 -25.81 -14.30
CA THR A 30 4.32 -26.73 -13.37
C THR A 30 4.03 -28.11 -13.98
N VAL A 31 3.77 -28.18 -15.29
CA VAL A 31 3.59 -29.46 -15.99
C VAL A 31 4.91 -30.24 -16.11
N CYS A 32 6.05 -29.54 -16.13
CA CYS A 32 7.38 -30.13 -16.29
C CYS A 32 8.15 -30.29 -14.97
N ARG A 33 7.63 -29.79 -13.84
CA ARG A 33 8.37 -29.69 -12.57
C ARG A 33 8.81 -31.02 -11.98
N GLU A 34 8.07 -32.11 -12.26
CA GLU A 34 8.39 -33.45 -11.75
C GLU A 34 9.65 -34.04 -12.41
N GLN A 35 10.10 -33.45 -13.52
CA GLN A 35 11.23 -33.95 -14.30
C GLN A 35 12.58 -33.39 -13.85
N HIS A 36 12.61 -32.20 -13.23
CA HIS A 36 13.87 -31.56 -12.84
C HIS A 36 13.68 -30.57 -11.68
N ARG A 37 14.59 -30.60 -10.71
CA ARG A 37 14.56 -29.73 -9.52
C ARG A 37 14.58 -28.23 -9.88
N ASP A 38 15.39 -27.85 -10.87
CA ASP A 38 15.50 -26.45 -11.29
C ASP A 38 14.21 -25.92 -11.91
N LEU A 39 13.43 -26.78 -12.58
CA LEU A 39 12.12 -26.39 -13.13
C LEU A 39 11.07 -26.22 -12.04
N ALA A 40 11.12 -27.07 -11.01
CA ALA A 40 10.28 -26.88 -9.83
C ALA A 40 10.59 -25.54 -9.14
N LYS A 41 11.88 -25.21 -8.98
CA LYS A 41 12.29 -23.91 -8.41
C LYS A 41 11.76 -22.73 -9.21
N ILE A 42 11.88 -22.74 -10.54
CA ILE A 42 11.33 -21.69 -11.41
C ILE A 42 9.81 -21.63 -11.33
N ALA A 43 9.12 -22.77 -11.32
CA ALA A 43 7.67 -22.82 -11.16
C ALA A 43 7.24 -22.19 -9.82
N ASP A 44 7.95 -22.48 -8.73
CA ASP A 44 7.67 -21.89 -7.41
C ASP A 44 7.94 -20.38 -7.40
N GLN A 45 9.04 -19.93 -8.03
CA GLN A 45 9.36 -18.50 -8.16
C GLN A 45 8.28 -17.74 -8.94
N LEU A 46 7.83 -18.30 -10.07
CA LEU A 46 6.72 -17.77 -10.89
C LEU A 46 5.40 -17.77 -10.12
N GLY A 47 5.11 -18.83 -9.37
CA GLY A 47 3.91 -18.93 -8.54
C GLY A 47 3.85 -17.82 -7.50
N GLY A 48 4.96 -17.59 -6.78
CA GLY A 48 5.05 -16.51 -5.81
C GLY A 48 4.96 -15.12 -6.45
N LEU A 49 5.52 -14.93 -7.66
CA LEU A 49 5.35 -13.67 -8.40
C LEU A 49 3.89 -13.43 -8.78
N LEU A 50 3.22 -14.46 -9.28
CA LEU A 50 1.83 -14.42 -9.71
C LEU A 50 0.89 -14.08 -8.54
N GLU A 51 1.13 -14.66 -7.37
CA GLU A 51 0.40 -14.32 -6.15
C GLU A 51 0.59 -12.86 -5.75
N SER A 52 1.83 -12.35 -5.77
CA SER A 52 2.11 -10.94 -5.51
C SER A 52 1.37 -10.02 -6.48
N LEU A 53 1.36 -10.33 -7.78
CA LEU A 53 0.66 -9.54 -8.79
C LEU A 53 -0.86 -9.52 -8.57
N ARG A 54 -1.46 -10.67 -8.22
CA ARG A 54 -2.89 -10.74 -7.89
C ARG A 54 -3.23 -9.93 -6.65
N ASN A 55 -2.37 -9.97 -5.62
CA ASN A 55 -2.56 -9.18 -4.41
C ASN A 55 -2.50 -7.67 -4.71
N ILE A 56 -1.58 -7.25 -5.57
CA ILE A 56 -1.48 -5.86 -6.03
C ILE A 56 -2.72 -5.47 -6.83
N ASP A 57 -3.13 -6.28 -7.80
CA ASP A 57 -4.31 -6.04 -8.62
C ASP A 57 -5.57 -5.88 -7.77
N GLN A 58 -5.80 -6.80 -6.83
CA GLN A 58 -6.92 -6.72 -5.89
C GLN A 58 -6.85 -5.47 -5.01
N THR A 59 -5.65 -5.09 -4.56
CA THR A 59 -5.44 -3.90 -3.75
C THR A 59 -5.80 -2.63 -4.54
N VAL A 60 -5.33 -2.51 -5.77
CA VAL A 60 -5.67 -1.37 -6.67
C VAL A 60 -7.18 -1.29 -6.89
N HIS A 61 -7.82 -2.41 -7.22
CA HIS A 61 -9.27 -2.45 -7.45
C HIS A 61 -10.10 -2.09 -6.19
N THR A 62 -9.67 -2.55 -5.01
CA THR A 62 -10.39 -2.29 -3.75
C THR A 62 -10.20 -0.85 -3.26
N ARG A 63 -9.02 -0.26 -3.54
CA ARG A 63 -8.60 1.06 -3.04
C ARG A 63 -8.86 2.22 -3.99
N SER A 64 -9.11 1.95 -5.28
CA SER A 64 -9.42 2.95 -6.32
C SER A 64 -10.58 3.90 -6.01
N GLY A 65 -11.45 3.59 -5.04
CA GLY A 65 -12.60 4.42 -4.68
C GLY A 65 -12.36 5.40 -3.53
N ARG A 66 -11.18 5.43 -2.90
CA ARG A 66 -10.94 6.19 -1.67
C ARG A 66 -10.10 7.46 -1.93
N PRO A 67 -10.62 8.65 -1.60
CA PRO A 67 -9.94 9.93 -1.88
C PRO A 67 -8.55 10.09 -1.24
N ASN A 68 -8.30 9.42 -0.11
CA ASN A 68 -7.06 9.55 0.65
C ASN A 68 -5.96 8.54 0.24
N GLU A 69 -6.25 7.66 -0.72
CA GLU A 69 -5.35 6.55 -1.11
C GLU A 69 -4.66 6.78 -2.47
N GLN A 70 -4.78 7.99 -3.05
CA GLN A 70 -4.19 8.36 -4.35
C GLN A 70 -2.65 8.22 -4.36
N SER A 71 -2.00 8.51 -3.24
CA SER A 71 -0.54 8.37 -3.07
C SER A 71 -0.09 6.91 -3.14
N ILE A 72 -0.94 5.99 -2.68
CA ILE A 72 -0.70 4.55 -2.72
C ILE A 72 -0.78 4.06 -4.16
N ILE A 73 -1.87 4.42 -4.85
CA ILE A 73 -2.09 4.07 -6.26
C ILE A 73 -0.95 4.58 -7.14
N GLN A 74 -0.52 5.84 -6.97
CA GLN A 74 0.58 6.41 -7.75
C GLN A 74 1.92 5.68 -7.57
N SER A 75 2.19 5.13 -6.39
CA SER A 75 3.46 4.43 -6.20
C SER A 75 3.37 3.00 -6.73
N ILE A 76 2.20 2.33 -6.63
CA ILE A 76 1.96 1.06 -7.33
C ILE A 76 2.15 1.26 -8.83
N GLU A 77 1.58 2.34 -9.40
CA GLU A 77 1.78 2.71 -10.80
C GLU A 77 3.26 2.85 -11.15
N LYS A 78 4.03 3.58 -10.35
CA LYS A 78 5.49 3.70 -10.53
C LYS A 78 6.23 2.37 -10.43
N SER A 79 5.82 1.48 -9.52
CA SER A 79 6.42 0.15 -9.33
C SER A 79 6.28 -0.68 -10.59
N ILE A 80 5.07 -0.69 -11.15
CA ILE A 80 4.73 -1.45 -12.35
C ILE A 80 5.49 -0.88 -13.55
N THR A 81 5.55 0.45 -13.68
CA THR A 81 6.36 1.10 -14.73
C THR A 81 7.84 0.79 -14.58
N HIS A 82 8.40 0.78 -13.37
CA HIS A 82 9.82 0.43 -13.17
C HIS A 82 10.11 -1.05 -13.51
N SER A 83 9.07 -1.89 -13.50
CA SER A 83 9.16 -3.31 -13.82
C SER A 83 8.84 -3.62 -15.29
N GLU A 84 8.62 -2.60 -16.12
CA GLU A 84 8.24 -2.76 -17.53
C GLU A 84 9.23 -3.62 -18.31
N ASP A 85 10.53 -3.40 -18.13
CA ASP A 85 11.57 -4.17 -18.83
C ASP A 85 11.52 -5.66 -18.46
N ALA A 86 11.35 -5.99 -17.17
CA ALA A 86 11.21 -7.36 -16.70
C ALA A 86 9.90 -8.02 -17.21
N ILE A 87 8.79 -7.27 -17.23
CA ILE A 87 7.51 -7.75 -17.78
C ILE A 87 7.66 -8.05 -19.28
N ASN A 88 8.34 -7.18 -20.01
CA ASN A 88 8.60 -7.34 -21.44
C ASN A 88 9.57 -8.52 -21.71
N ALA A 89 10.57 -8.74 -20.84
CA ALA A 89 11.46 -9.90 -20.92
C ALA A 89 10.68 -11.21 -20.74
N LEU A 90 9.82 -11.29 -19.71
CA LEU A 90 8.92 -12.43 -19.48
C LEU A 90 8.01 -12.68 -20.68
N GLN A 91 7.39 -11.64 -21.24
CA GLN A 91 6.56 -11.75 -22.44
C GLN A 91 7.39 -12.20 -23.66
N GLY A 92 8.64 -11.73 -23.78
CA GLY A 92 9.59 -12.17 -24.80
C GLY A 92 9.88 -13.66 -24.71
N GLU A 93 10.07 -14.21 -23.52
CA GLU A 93 10.18 -15.67 -23.32
C GLU A 93 8.89 -16.39 -23.72
N VAL A 94 7.72 -15.89 -23.29
CA VAL A 94 6.40 -16.42 -23.69
C VAL A 94 6.28 -16.49 -25.21
N ASP A 95 6.70 -15.46 -25.94
CA ASP A 95 6.64 -15.41 -27.39
C ASP A 95 7.59 -16.40 -28.07
N LYS A 96 8.78 -16.63 -27.50
CA LYS A 96 9.68 -17.70 -27.95
C LYS A 96 9.02 -19.08 -27.81
N PHE A 97 8.19 -19.28 -26.79
CA PHE A 97 7.39 -20.50 -26.63
C PHE A 97 6.21 -20.58 -27.61
N LYS A 98 5.46 -19.48 -27.80
CA LYS A 98 4.27 -19.42 -28.68
C LYS A 98 4.59 -19.51 -30.17
N LYS A 99 5.75 -19.00 -30.62
CA LYS A 99 6.22 -19.10 -32.02
C LYS A 99 6.46 -20.55 -32.50
N LYS A 100 6.38 -21.55 -31.62
CA LYS A 100 6.26 -22.97 -31.99
C LYS A 100 4.79 -23.37 -31.89
N PRO A 101 3.99 -23.24 -32.96
CA PRO A 101 2.55 -23.37 -32.87
C PRO A 101 2.18 -24.84 -32.65
N THR A 102 1.37 -25.13 -31.63
CA THR A 102 0.30 -26.12 -31.80
C THR A 102 -0.77 -25.92 -30.74
N ASP A 103 -2.02 -26.03 -31.18
CA ASP A 103 -3.29 -25.91 -30.45
C ASP A 103 -3.45 -26.87 -29.24
N ASP A 104 -2.45 -27.73 -29.01
CA ASP A 104 -2.43 -28.79 -28.00
C ASP A 104 -1.17 -28.70 -27.11
N TRP A 105 -0.67 -27.47 -26.87
CA TRP A 105 0.60 -27.20 -26.18
C TRP A 105 0.66 -27.82 -24.78
N ARG A 106 -0.46 -27.91 -24.05
CA ARG A 106 -0.55 -28.57 -22.74
C ARG A 106 -0.25 -30.07 -22.82
N LYS A 107 -0.81 -30.78 -23.81
CA LYS A 107 -0.53 -32.22 -24.01
C LYS A 107 0.87 -32.45 -24.57
N LYS A 108 1.35 -31.53 -25.43
CA LYS A 108 2.71 -31.57 -25.96
C LYS A 108 3.77 -31.18 -24.94
N ALA A 109 3.51 -30.34 -23.94
CA ALA A 109 4.49 -29.99 -22.90
C ALA A 109 4.95 -31.23 -22.12
N VAL A 110 4.03 -32.13 -21.80
CA VAL A 110 4.34 -33.42 -21.16
C VAL A 110 5.23 -34.31 -22.06
N VAL A 111 4.94 -34.34 -23.37
CA VAL A 111 5.67 -35.18 -24.36
C VAL A 111 6.99 -34.55 -24.79
N LEU A 112 7.06 -33.22 -24.88
CA LEU A 112 8.23 -32.41 -25.28
C LEU A 112 9.12 -32.01 -24.11
N GLY A 113 8.67 -32.14 -22.85
CA GLY A 113 9.57 -32.08 -21.68
C GLY A 113 10.75 -33.05 -21.83
N ARG A 114 10.53 -34.17 -22.53
CA ARG A 114 11.61 -35.11 -22.88
C ARG A 114 12.47 -34.72 -24.10
N ARG A 115 12.08 -33.72 -24.91
CA ARG A 115 12.66 -33.48 -26.26
C ARG A 115 12.99 -32.01 -26.59
N ALA A 116 12.58 -31.04 -25.80
CA ALA A 116 12.88 -29.64 -26.03
C ALA A 116 14.15 -29.25 -25.28
N ALA A 117 15.27 -29.03 -25.97
CA ALA A 117 16.51 -28.61 -25.32
C ALA A 117 16.42 -27.21 -24.68
N TYR A 118 15.58 -26.31 -25.23
CA TYR A 118 15.47 -24.90 -24.82
C TYR A 118 14.92 -24.67 -23.40
N PRO A 119 13.76 -25.21 -22.99
CA PRO A 119 13.20 -24.99 -21.63
C PRO A 119 14.01 -25.63 -20.50
N PHE A 120 15.02 -26.44 -20.82
CA PHE A 120 15.94 -27.05 -19.85
C PHE A 120 17.34 -26.44 -19.95
N LYS A 121 17.55 -25.43 -20.82
CA LYS A 121 18.83 -24.72 -20.85
C LYS A 121 18.97 -23.98 -19.55
N ARG A 122 20.06 -24.29 -18.85
CA ARG A 122 20.45 -23.61 -17.63
C ARG A 122 20.48 -22.09 -17.81
N SER A 123 21.01 -21.59 -18.93
CA SER A 123 21.00 -20.15 -19.24
C SER A 123 19.59 -19.56 -19.26
N THR A 124 18.62 -20.25 -19.86
CA THR A 124 17.23 -19.77 -19.92
C THR A 124 16.55 -19.81 -18.54
N LEU A 125 16.89 -20.77 -17.70
CA LEU A 125 16.39 -20.83 -16.32
C LEU A 125 17.05 -19.76 -15.44
N GLU A 126 18.33 -19.46 -15.65
CA GLU A 126 19.04 -18.38 -14.99
C GLU A 126 18.46 -17.02 -15.41
N ASP A 127 18.37 -16.74 -16.71
CA ASP A 127 17.77 -15.51 -17.24
C ASP A 127 16.35 -15.29 -16.68
N LEU A 128 15.51 -16.33 -16.68
CA LEU A 128 14.15 -16.25 -16.14
C LEU A 128 14.12 -16.04 -14.62
N SER A 129 15.05 -16.65 -13.88
CA SER A 129 15.16 -16.42 -12.43
C SER A 129 15.57 -14.99 -12.13
N ASP A 130 16.46 -14.42 -12.94
CA ASP A 130 16.93 -13.05 -12.81
C ASP A 130 15.79 -12.07 -13.13
N ASP A 131 15.07 -12.26 -14.24
CA ASP A 131 13.89 -11.46 -14.60
C ASP A 131 12.81 -11.47 -13.49
N ILE A 132 12.54 -12.65 -12.90
CA ILE A 132 11.58 -12.77 -11.80
C ILE A 132 12.09 -12.05 -10.53
N SER A 133 13.39 -12.13 -10.26
CA SER A 133 13.99 -11.51 -9.07
C SER A 133 14.00 -9.99 -9.20
N ASP A 134 14.41 -9.48 -10.35
CA ASP A 134 14.37 -8.04 -10.65
C ASP A 134 12.95 -7.49 -10.53
N PHE A 135 11.95 -8.22 -11.04
CA PHE A 135 10.57 -7.81 -10.87
C PHE A 135 10.13 -7.80 -9.40
N LYS A 136 10.47 -8.84 -8.63
CA LYS A 136 10.14 -8.89 -7.20
C LYS A 136 10.84 -7.81 -6.40
N ASP A 137 12.09 -7.50 -6.71
CA ASP A 137 12.87 -6.48 -6.02
C ASP A 137 12.32 -5.09 -6.32
N ASN A 138 11.97 -4.81 -7.58
CA ASN A 138 11.33 -3.55 -7.97
C ASN A 138 9.97 -3.37 -7.26
N LEU A 139 9.16 -4.43 -7.18
CA LEU A 139 7.91 -4.40 -6.41
C LEU A 139 8.17 -4.21 -4.91
N SER A 140 9.16 -4.90 -4.34
CA SER A 140 9.51 -4.82 -2.93
C SER A 140 9.97 -3.42 -2.52
N ILE A 141 10.88 -2.82 -3.29
CA ILE A 141 11.37 -1.45 -3.07
C ILE A 141 10.21 -0.46 -3.05
N ALA A 142 9.26 -0.62 -3.98
CA ALA A 142 8.17 0.31 -4.08
C ALA A 142 7.09 0.12 -3.00
N VAL A 143 6.83 -1.13 -2.58
CA VAL A 143 5.99 -1.41 -1.39
C VAL A 143 6.64 -0.86 -0.12
N GLN A 144 7.96 -0.98 0.05
CA GLN A 144 8.67 -0.40 1.19
C GLN A 144 8.62 1.13 1.18
N ALA A 145 8.79 1.77 0.03
CA ALA A 145 8.65 3.22 -0.13
C ALA A 145 7.23 3.69 0.22
N LEU A 146 6.21 2.90 -0.13
CA LEU A 146 4.82 3.15 0.25
C LEU A 146 4.58 3.09 1.75
N GLN A 147 5.05 2.03 2.40
CA GLN A 147 4.92 1.85 3.85
C GLN A 147 5.59 3.01 4.60
N LEU A 148 6.78 3.45 4.15
CA LEU A 148 7.47 4.60 4.75
C LEU A 148 6.65 5.89 4.63
N LYS A 149 6.04 6.14 3.46
CA LYS A 149 5.22 7.33 3.24
C LYS A 149 3.91 7.29 4.05
N GLU A 150 3.26 6.15 4.15
CA GLU A 150 2.07 5.97 4.99
C GLU A 150 2.39 6.18 6.48
N HIS A 151 3.57 5.71 6.91
CA HIS A 151 4.07 5.96 8.26
C HIS A 151 4.30 7.45 8.54
N GLN A 152 4.90 8.17 7.59
CA GLN A 152 5.09 9.62 7.69
C GLN A 152 3.76 10.37 7.78
N ASN A 153 2.81 10.06 6.89
CA ASN A 153 1.47 10.67 6.95
C ASN A 153 0.78 10.42 8.29
N THR A 154 0.85 9.19 8.81
CA THR A 154 0.28 8.85 10.12
C THR A 154 0.95 9.64 11.25
N GLN A 155 2.26 9.87 11.16
CA GLN A 155 3.00 10.67 12.12
C GLN A 155 2.54 12.13 12.08
N ASP A 156 2.39 12.70 10.89
CA ASP A 156 1.90 14.08 10.70
C ASP A 156 0.48 14.25 11.26
N ASP A 157 -0.42 13.29 11.00
CA ASP A 157 -1.79 13.28 11.54
C ASP A 157 -1.78 13.23 13.09
N ILE A 158 -0.87 12.44 13.69
CA ILE A 158 -0.70 12.37 15.15
C ILE A 158 -0.19 13.70 15.71
N GLU A 159 0.74 14.37 15.03
CA GLU A 159 1.23 15.69 15.42
C GLU A 159 0.11 16.74 15.38
N GLU A 160 -0.74 16.70 14.36
CA GLU A 160 -1.93 17.56 14.26
C GLU A 160 -2.91 17.31 15.40
N VAL A 161 -3.26 16.04 15.67
CA VAL A 161 -4.15 15.68 16.79
C VAL A 161 -3.57 16.14 18.13
N ASN A 162 -2.26 15.98 18.33
CA ASN A 162 -1.58 16.46 19.54
C ASN A 162 -1.66 17.98 19.69
N ALA A 163 -1.56 18.74 18.59
CA ALA A 163 -1.73 20.18 18.63
C ALA A 163 -3.15 20.58 19.05
N ILE A 164 -4.17 19.91 18.53
CA ILE A 164 -5.58 20.12 18.90
C ILE A 164 -5.81 19.79 20.38
N VAL A 165 -5.28 18.67 20.88
CA VAL A 165 -5.39 18.28 22.29
C VAL A 165 -4.77 19.35 23.21
N ARG A 166 -3.60 19.88 22.85
CA ARG A 166 -2.96 20.97 23.61
C ARG A 166 -3.80 22.24 23.60
N ASP A 167 -4.42 22.59 22.48
CA ASP A 167 -5.32 23.76 22.41
C ASP A 167 -6.55 23.57 23.30
N ILE A 168 -7.19 22.40 23.26
CA ILE A 168 -8.32 22.06 24.14
C ILE A 168 -7.91 22.15 25.61
N GLN A 169 -6.74 21.62 25.97
CA GLN A 169 -6.23 21.69 27.32
C GLN A 169 -5.98 23.14 27.77
N ALA A 170 -5.41 23.98 26.91
CA ALA A 170 -5.21 25.40 27.19
C ALA A 170 -6.54 26.14 27.41
N ARG A 171 -7.56 25.84 26.59
CA ARG A 171 -8.92 26.39 26.76
C ARG A 171 -9.57 25.94 28.06
N SER A 172 -9.40 24.67 28.46
CA SER A 172 -9.92 24.15 29.74
C SER A 172 -9.31 24.91 30.92
N ILE A 173 -7.98 25.05 30.96
CA ILE A 173 -7.28 25.81 32.00
C ILE A 173 -7.80 27.25 32.05
N HIS A 174 -8.03 27.87 30.90
CA HIS A 174 -8.58 29.22 30.84
C HIS A 174 -10.00 29.33 31.43
N ILE A 175 -10.87 28.35 31.15
CA ILE A 175 -12.23 28.29 31.71
C ILE A 175 -12.18 28.10 33.23
N ASP A 176 -11.37 27.15 33.70
CA ASP A 176 -11.20 26.86 35.13
C ASP A 176 -10.67 28.09 35.89
N LEU A 177 -9.68 28.77 35.32
CA LEU A 177 -9.11 29.98 35.89
C LEU A 177 -10.13 31.13 35.92
N ARG A 178 -10.94 31.31 34.86
CA ARG A 178 -12.05 32.28 34.86
C ARG A 178 -13.09 31.93 35.92
N GLN A 179 -13.42 30.66 36.09
CA GLN A 179 -14.36 30.22 37.11
C GLN A 179 -13.83 30.48 38.52
N TRP A 180 -12.54 30.25 38.75
CA TRP A 180 -11.88 30.56 40.02
C TRP A 180 -11.80 32.06 40.29
N LEU A 181 -11.49 32.87 39.27
CA LEU A 181 -11.42 34.33 39.36
C LEU A 181 -12.79 35.02 39.44
N LYS A 182 -13.90 34.33 39.16
CA LYS A 182 -15.24 34.92 39.34
C LYS A 182 -15.39 35.32 40.80
N ALA A 183 -15.33 36.63 41.06
CA ALA A 183 -15.56 37.17 42.38
C ALA A 183 -16.94 36.71 42.88
N PRO A 184 -17.06 36.33 44.17
CA PRO A 184 -18.36 36.07 44.77
C PRO A 184 -19.25 37.29 44.53
N ASP A 185 -20.51 37.06 44.14
CA ASP A 185 -21.46 38.15 43.89
C ASP A 185 -21.52 39.06 45.13
N ALA A 186 -21.03 40.29 44.98
CA ALA A 186 -20.96 41.27 46.04
C ALA A 186 -22.35 41.57 46.62
N THR A 187 -23.41 41.42 45.81
CA THR A 187 -24.80 41.61 46.21
C THR A 187 -25.28 40.47 47.12
N VAL A 188 -24.90 39.23 46.82
CA VAL A 188 -25.18 38.07 47.69
C VAL A 188 -24.44 38.23 49.01
N ASN A 189 -23.16 38.64 48.97
CA ASN A 189 -22.36 38.82 50.17
C ASN A 189 -22.88 39.99 51.03
N LEU A 190 -23.25 41.10 50.41
CA LEU A 190 -23.88 42.25 51.08
C LEU A 190 -25.21 41.85 51.72
N ASN A 191 -26.08 41.14 51.00
CA ASN A 191 -27.38 40.69 51.53
C ASN A 191 -27.22 39.74 52.73
N VAL A 192 -26.23 38.84 52.68
CA VAL A 192 -25.89 37.96 53.82
C VAL A 192 -25.37 38.76 55.01
N VAL A 193 -24.54 39.78 54.77
CA VAL A 193 -24.01 40.65 55.84
C VAL A 193 -25.12 41.53 56.44
N VAL A 194 -26.00 42.08 55.61
CA VAL A 194 -27.16 42.87 56.03
C VAL A 194 -28.14 42.02 56.84
N ALA A 195 -28.39 40.77 56.44
CA ALA A 195 -29.24 39.84 57.20
C ALA A 195 -28.65 39.47 58.57
N LYS A 196 -27.33 39.55 58.74
CA LYS A 196 -26.63 39.30 60.01
C LYS A 196 -26.49 40.56 60.89
N ARG A 197 -27.00 41.71 60.45
CA ARG A 197 -26.94 42.97 61.19
C ARG A 197 -27.89 42.92 62.40
N TYR A 198 -27.39 43.31 63.57
CA TYR A 198 -28.23 43.52 64.76
C TYR A 198 -28.71 44.98 64.81
N ALA A 199 -29.82 45.25 65.50
CA ALA A 199 -30.39 46.60 65.57
C ALA A 199 -29.42 47.68 66.09
N SER A 200 -28.40 47.28 66.86
CA SER A 200 -27.35 48.16 67.39
C SER A 200 -26.12 48.31 66.49
N THR A 201 -26.03 47.58 65.36
CA THR A 201 -24.87 47.66 64.47
C THR A 201 -24.76 49.05 63.83
N GLY A 202 -23.65 49.74 64.07
CA GLY A 202 -23.36 51.08 63.56
C GLY A 202 -23.65 52.23 64.54
N GLN A 203 -24.16 51.94 65.74
CA GLN A 203 -24.41 52.96 66.77
C GLN A 203 -23.12 53.54 67.39
N TRP A 204 -21.97 52.94 67.12
CA TRP A 204 -20.65 53.41 67.58
C TRP A 204 -20.01 54.45 66.66
N LEU A 205 -20.67 54.80 65.55
CA LEU A 205 -20.13 55.68 64.51
C LEU A 205 -20.68 57.13 64.60
N VAL A 206 -21.23 57.49 65.76
CA VAL A 206 -21.70 58.85 66.10
C VAL A 206 -20.67 59.55 66.95
#